data_AF-A0A432YFB5-F1
#
_entry.id   AF-A0A432YFB5-F1
#
_cell.length_a   1.000
_cell.length_b   1.000
_cell.length_c   1.000
_cell.angle_alpha   90.00
_cell.angle_beta   90.00
_cell.angle_gamma   90.00
#
_symmetry.space_group_name_H-M   'P 1'
#
loop_
_entity.id
_entity.type
_entity.pdbx_description
1 polymer ?
#
loop_
_entity_poly.entity_id
_entity_poly.type
_entity_poly.pdbx_seq_one_letter_code
_entity_poly.pdbx_strand_id
1 'polypeptide(L)'
;MNMNHSQDQYSGFSLLEILVVLRTNWIFLTVSVFVFALGFGIYAFSQPNIYKSEVIVAPAESGDSNSLSSMASPLSSVVSLTGLNLGTSKVDELTIAIETLTSRKFLTQFVEKHDILPELVAVESWNPQTGLLEYNHDIFDPDTREWAVNKVTGQSLAPSSWNYIPKLRERIEITKNPETGLIDIAVTHISPMIAHQWVTALINDINDYMRVRDIQEANRSIEYLQNEIAESSLTEMRSVFYNLIEQQTRKRMFANVRPDYVLKVIDPAVTPESKDSPKRGLIIIFGAFLGGFVSVFLIVFKQILMPSTK
;
A
#
# COMPACT_ATOMS: atom_id res chain seq x y z
N MET A 1 -55.87 32.98 41.33
CA MET A 1 -54.66 33.49 40.64
C MET A 1 -53.46 33.22 41.54
N ASN A 2 -52.72 32.16 41.26
CA ASN A 2 -51.26 32.23 41.16
C ASN A 2 -50.78 30.88 40.63
N MET A 3 -50.34 30.92 39.37
CA MET A 3 -49.45 29.92 38.84
C MET A 3 -48.20 29.90 39.74
N ASN A 4 -47.65 28.74 40.01
CA ASN A 4 -46.21 28.65 39.86
C ASN A 4 -45.82 27.26 39.37
N HIS A 5 -45.22 27.29 38.19
CA HIS A 5 -44.62 26.18 37.49
C HIS A 5 -43.69 25.39 38.42
N SER A 6 -44.04 24.15 38.68
CA SER A 6 -43.05 23.09 38.88
C SER A 6 -42.48 22.71 37.51
N GLN A 7 -41.61 23.57 36.98
CA GLN A 7 -40.77 23.25 35.83
C GLN A 7 -39.33 23.03 36.29
N ASP A 8 -38.85 21.83 35.98
CA ASP A 8 -37.49 21.48 35.64
C ASP A 8 -36.42 21.57 36.75
N GLN A 9 -36.39 20.54 37.59
CA GLN A 9 -35.17 20.15 38.30
C GLN A 9 -34.67 18.80 37.75
N TYR A 10 -34.39 18.77 36.45
CA TYR A 10 -33.31 17.92 35.95
C TYR A 10 -32.01 18.57 36.43
N SER A 11 -31.57 18.24 37.65
CA SER A 11 -30.22 18.56 38.09
C SER A 11 -29.24 17.69 37.29
N GLY A 12 -29.01 18.09 36.04
CA GLY A 12 -27.86 17.64 35.28
C GLY A 12 -26.60 18.01 36.06
N PHE A 13 -25.63 17.10 36.11
CA PHE A 13 -24.33 17.35 36.76
C PHE A 13 -23.77 18.70 36.29
N SER A 14 -23.56 19.61 37.24
CA SER A 14 -22.95 20.90 36.92
C SER A 14 -21.48 20.69 36.57
N LEU A 15 -20.98 21.39 35.54
CA LEU A 15 -19.56 21.36 35.15
C LEU A 15 -18.62 21.64 36.34
N LEU A 16 -19.05 22.48 37.28
CA LEU A 16 -18.29 22.81 38.48
C LEU A 16 -18.20 21.64 39.48
N GLU A 17 -19.25 20.82 39.60
CA GLU A 17 -19.24 19.64 40.49
C GLU A 17 -18.27 18.59 39.97
N ILE A 18 -18.23 18.37 38.66
CA ILE A 18 -17.28 17.45 38.01
C ILE A 18 -15.85 17.89 38.29
N LEU A 19 -15.54 19.19 38.19
CA LEU A 19 -14.19 19.71 38.48
C LEU A 19 -13.78 19.53 39.96
N VAL A 20 -14.71 19.69 40.91
CA VAL A 20 -14.45 19.45 42.34
C VAL A 20 -14.20 17.97 42.62
N VAL A 21 -14.99 17.08 42.03
CA VAL A 21 -14.83 15.62 42.18
C VAL A 21 -13.51 15.14 41.58
N LEU A 22 -13.12 15.67 40.42
CA LEU A 22 -11.83 15.40 39.78
C LEU A 22 -10.66 15.88 40.64
N ARG A 23 -10.75 17.09 41.20
CA ARG A 23 -9.72 17.65 42.09
C ARG A 23 -9.58 16.84 43.38
N THR A 24 -10.67 16.29 43.90
CA THR A 24 -10.65 15.44 45.10
C THR A 24 -9.96 14.10 44.84
N ASN A 25 -10.16 13.54 43.64
CA ASN A 25 -9.60 12.25 43.23
C ASN A 25 -8.35 12.38 42.32
N TRP A 26 -7.63 13.49 42.38
CA TRP A 26 -6.53 13.81 41.46
C TRP A 26 -5.37 12.78 41.51
N ILE A 27 -5.16 12.13 42.66
CA ILE A 27 -4.15 11.06 42.81
C ILE A 27 -4.54 9.84 41.96
N PHE A 28 -5.81 9.44 41.97
CA PHE A 28 -6.28 8.32 41.15
C PHE A 28 -6.15 8.63 39.66
N LEU A 29 -6.49 9.86 39.24
CA LEU A 29 -6.32 10.32 37.87
C LEU A 29 -4.85 10.26 37.43
N THR A 30 -3.95 10.85 38.22
CA THR A 30 -2.51 10.88 37.89
C THR A 30 -1.88 9.49 37.85
N VAL A 31 -2.21 8.61 38.80
CA VAL A 31 -1.74 7.22 38.80
C VAL A 31 -2.27 6.46 37.58
N SER A 32 -3.55 6.60 37.22
CA SER A 32 -4.11 5.96 36.03
C SER A 32 -3.39 6.40 34.76
N VAL A 33 -3.23 7.71 34.56
CA VAL A 33 -2.48 8.26 33.41
C VAL A 33 -1.06 7.69 33.36
N PHE A 34 -0.37 7.64 34.50
CA PHE A 34 0.99 7.11 34.58
C PHE A 34 1.06 5.61 34.22
N VAL A 35 0.16 4.78 34.75
CA VAL A 35 0.13 3.34 34.48
C VAL A 35 -0.13 3.07 32.99
N PHE A 36 -1.09 3.77 32.39
CA PHE A 36 -1.35 3.64 30.95
C PHE A 36 -0.19 4.14 30.10
N ALA A 37 0.39 5.30 30.43
CA ALA A 37 1.55 5.82 29.73
C ALA A 37 2.74 4.85 29.79
N LEU A 38 2.98 4.23 30.96
CA LEU A 38 4.03 3.23 31.15
C LEU A 38 3.75 1.97 30.33
N GLY A 39 2.53 1.44 30.38
CA GLY A 39 2.13 0.25 29.61
C GLY A 39 2.26 0.45 28.11
N PHE A 40 1.76 1.57 27.59
CA PHE A 40 1.90 1.93 26.17
C PHE A 40 3.35 2.24 25.80
N GLY A 41 4.14 2.81 26.71
CA GLY A 41 5.57 3.02 26.53
C GLY A 41 6.31 1.71 26.34
N ILE A 42 6.11 0.73 27.23
CA ILE A 42 6.72 -0.60 27.12
C ILE A 42 6.35 -1.25 25.79
N TYR A 43 5.07 -1.22 25.41
CA TYR A 43 4.61 -1.73 24.11
C TYR A 43 5.31 -1.03 22.94
N ALA A 44 5.37 0.30 22.94
CA ALA A 44 5.99 1.09 21.86
C ALA A 44 7.49 0.85 21.71
N PHE A 45 8.21 0.59 22.82
CA PHE A 45 9.64 0.25 22.79
C PHE A 45 9.90 -1.20 22.40
N SER A 46 8.95 -2.10 22.63
CA SER A 46 9.05 -3.51 22.18
C SER A 46 8.89 -3.67 20.67
N GLN A 47 8.25 -2.72 19.98
CA GLN A 47 8.10 -2.78 18.52
C GLN A 47 9.38 -2.34 17.79
N PRO A 48 9.82 -3.09 16.75
CA PRO A 48 11.01 -2.76 15.99
C PRO A 48 10.83 -1.45 15.22
N ASN A 49 11.96 -0.84 14.86
CA ASN A 49 11.95 0.33 13.98
C ASN A 49 11.64 -0.15 12.56
N ILE A 50 10.75 0.56 11.87
CA ILE A 50 10.41 0.31 10.47
C ILE A 50 10.82 1.53 9.67
N TYR A 51 11.53 1.27 8.58
CA TYR A 51 12.05 2.25 7.64
C TYR A 51 11.23 2.21 6.37
N LYS A 52 11.03 3.36 5.74
CA LYS A 52 10.24 3.52 4.52
C LYS A 52 11.11 4.13 3.44
N SER A 53 11.21 3.48 2.29
CA SER A 53 11.85 4.02 1.09
C SER A 53 10.78 4.29 0.04
N GLU A 54 10.81 5.47 -0.56
CA GLU A 54 9.80 5.93 -1.52
C GLU A 54 10.40 6.33 -2.86
N VAL A 55 9.63 6.21 -3.93
CA VAL A 55 9.98 6.64 -5.29
C VAL A 55 8.78 7.38 -5.88
N ILE A 56 9.04 8.49 -6.54
CA ILE A 56 8.00 9.27 -7.22
C ILE A 56 8.10 8.97 -8.71
N VAL A 57 6.98 8.51 -9.29
CA VAL A 57 6.89 8.15 -10.70
C VAL A 57 5.79 8.90 -11.43
N ALA A 58 6.00 9.14 -12.71
CA ALA A 58 5.00 9.64 -13.63
C ALA A 58 4.56 8.52 -14.59
N PRO A 59 3.32 8.56 -15.11
CA PRO A 59 2.92 7.69 -16.20
C PRO A 59 3.84 7.93 -17.40
N ALA A 60 4.44 6.89 -17.94
CA ALA A 60 5.19 7.02 -19.18
C ALA A 60 4.20 7.31 -20.32
N GLU A 61 4.44 8.34 -21.13
CA GLU A 61 3.62 8.59 -22.31
C GLU A 61 3.73 7.40 -23.27
N SER A 62 2.68 6.57 -23.30
CA SER A 62 2.47 5.60 -24.37
C SER A 62 2.36 6.40 -25.67
N GLY A 63 3.23 6.14 -26.65
CA GLY A 63 3.38 6.92 -27.89
C GLY A 63 2.17 6.99 -28.83
N ASP A 64 0.95 6.74 -28.34
CA ASP A 64 -0.29 6.64 -29.10
C ASP A 64 -1.38 7.67 -28.66
N SER A 65 -1.19 8.44 -27.58
CA SER A 65 -2.25 9.34 -27.07
C SER A 65 -2.41 10.67 -27.83
N ASN A 66 -1.39 11.10 -28.59
CA ASN A 66 -1.40 12.41 -29.28
C ASN A 66 -1.84 12.36 -30.76
N SER A 67 -2.06 11.19 -31.36
CA SER A 67 -2.43 11.09 -32.79
C SER A 67 -3.86 10.61 -33.06
N LEU A 68 -4.54 9.99 -32.09
CA LEU A 68 -5.89 9.43 -32.29
C LEU A 68 -7.00 10.32 -31.69
N SER A 69 -6.66 11.13 -30.69
CA SER A 69 -7.55 12.14 -30.09
C SER A 69 -7.91 13.26 -31.07
N SER A 70 -7.09 13.50 -32.10
CA SER A 70 -7.35 14.46 -33.17
C SER A 70 -8.24 13.93 -34.31
N MET A 71 -8.54 12.62 -34.35
CA MET A 71 -9.39 12.00 -35.38
C MET A 71 -10.76 11.54 -34.86
N ALA A 72 -10.99 11.53 -33.54
CA ALA A 72 -12.26 11.12 -32.92
C ALA A 72 -13.32 12.25 -32.86
N SER A 73 -12.95 13.50 -33.16
CA SER A 73 -13.84 14.68 -33.01
C SER A 73 -15.13 14.70 -33.86
N PRO A 74 -15.27 14.01 -35.02
CA PRO A 74 -16.54 14.02 -35.75
C PRO A 74 -17.59 13.01 -35.26
N LEU A 75 -17.21 11.95 -34.54
CA LEU A 75 -18.13 10.87 -34.12
C LEU A 75 -18.60 10.99 -32.66
N SER A 76 -17.96 11.81 -31.84
CA SER A 76 -18.31 12.00 -30.42
C SER A 76 -19.55 12.86 -30.19
N SER A 77 -20.02 13.61 -31.19
CA SER A 77 -21.17 14.52 -31.07
C SER A 77 -22.54 13.83 -31.15
N VAL A 78 -22.60 12.57 -31.60
CA VAL A 78 -23.85 11.81 -31.76
C VAL A 78 -24.19 11.00 -30.50
N VAL A 79 -23.19 10.68 -29.68
CA VAL A 79 -23.34 9.88 -28.44
C VAL A 79 -23.85 10.71 -27.25
N SER A 80 -23.66 12.03 -27.29
CA SER A 80 -24.10 12.94 -26.21
C SER A 80 -25.63 13.08 -26.08
N LEU A 81 -26.41 12.60 -27.06
CA LEU A 81 -27.87 12.78 -27.09
C LEU A 81 -28.67 11.56 -26.57
N THR A 82 -28.03 10.41 -26.32
CA THR A 82 -28.74 9.17 -25.97
C THR A 82 -28.64 8.77 -24.50
N GLY A 83 -27.89 9.48 -23.66
CA GLY A 83 -27.84 9.26 -22.19
C GLY A 83 -27.30 7.89 -21.74
N LEU A 84 -27.04 6.99 -22.68
CA LEU A 84 -26.42 5.70 -22.47
C LEU A 84 -24.91 5.88 -22.54
N ASN A 85 -24.34 6.30 -21.41
CA ASN A 85 -22.91 6.20 -21.16
C ASN A 85 -22.57 4.70 -21.03
N LEU A 86 -22.51 3.99 -22.16
CA LEU A 86 -21.87 2.69 -22.27
C LEU A 86 -20.37 2.93 -22.03
N GLY A 87 -20.02 2.99 -20.76
CA GLY A 87 -18.69 3.20 -20.21
C GLY A 87 -17.76 2.09 -20.62
N THR A 88 -17.29 2.13 -21.86
CA THR A 88 -15.99 1.60 -22.22
C THR A 88 -14.94 2.62 -21.79
N SER A 89 -14.86 2.85 -20.47
CA SER A 89 -13.69 3.45 -19.86
C SER A 89 -12.54 2.49 -20.13
N LYS A 90 -11.85 2.71 -21.25
CA LYS A 90 -10.59 2.05 -21.56
C LYS A 90 -9.75 2.18 -20.30
N VAL A 91 -9.53 1.07 -19.60
CA VAL A 91 -8.76 1.07 -18.35
C VAL A 91 -7.38 1.61 -18.72
N ASP A 92 -6.99 2.70 -18.05
CA ASP A 92 -5.74 3.38 -18.31
C ASP A 92 -4.57 2.41 -18.07
N GLU A 93 -3.55 2.45 -18.94
CA GLU A 93 -2.38 1.55 -18.88
C GLU A 93 -1.67 1.63 -17.53
N LEU A 94 -1.65 2.86 -16.98
CA LEU A 94 -1.17 3.15 -15.64
C LEU A 94 -1.96 2.40 -14.56
N THR A 95 -3.29 2.38 -14.65
CA THR A 95 -4.15 1.64 -13.71
C THR A 95 -3.85 0.15 -13.80
N ILE A 96 -3.67 -0.39 -15.01
CA ILE A 96 -3.31 -1.80 -15.21
C ILE A 96 -1.94 -2.10 -14.56
N ALA A 97 -0.97 -1.20 -14.68
CA ALA A 97 0.34 -1.36 -14.04
C ALA A 97 0.26 -1.35 -12.51
N ILE A 98 -0.50 -0.42 -11.93
CA ILE A 98 -0.71 -0.32 -10.48
C ILE A 98 -1.41 -1.57 -9.94
N GLU A 99 -2.46 -2.05 -10.61
CA GLU A 99 -3.14 -3.29 -10.22
C GLU A 99 -2.23 -4.51 -10.39
N THR A 100 -1.35 -4.48 -11.40
CA THR A 100 -0.36 -5.54 -11.60
C THR A 100 0.66 -5.57 -10.47
N LEU A 101 1.14 -4.42 -9.99
CA LEU A 101 2.08 -4.30 -8.86
C LEU A 101 1.58 -4.98 -7.58
N THR A 102 0.26 -4.96 -7.34
CA THR A 102 -0.35 -5.57 -6.14
C THR A 102 -0.89 -6.98 -6.38
N SER A 103 -0.85 -7.45 -7.63
CA SER A 103 -1.38 -8.74 -8.05
C SER A 103 -0.56 -9.91 -7.49
N ARG A 104 -1.25 -10.99 -7.12
CA ARG A 104 -0.61 -12.21 -6.60
C ARG A 104 0.41 -12.79 -7.57
N LYS A 105 0.10 -12.78 -8.87
CA LYS A 105 0.97 -13.36 -9.91
C LYS A 105 2.30 -12.61 -9.98
N PHE A 106 2.26 -11.29 -10.11
CA PHE A 106 3.46 -10.45 -10.18
C PHE A 106 4.27 -10.55 -8.89
N LEU A 107 3.64 -10.39 -7.73
CA LEU A 107 4.33 -10.45 -6.44
C LEU A 107 4.94 -11.83 -6.15
N THR A 108 4.32 -12.92 -6.62
CA THR A 108 4.91 -14.27 -6.51
C THR A 108 6.19 -14.35 -7.34
N GLN A 109 6.14 -13.89 -8.59
CA GLN A 109 7.31 -13.86 -9.47
C GLN A 109 8.42 -12.94 -8.93
N PHE A 110 8.05 -11.79 -8.35
CA PHE A 110 8.98 -10.88 -7.69
C PHE A 110 9.72 -11.56 -6.53
N VAL A 111 8.97 -12.25 -5.66
CA VAL A 111 9.54 -12.99 -4.52
C VAL A 111 10.50 -14.08 -4.98
N GLU A 112 10.11 -14.86 -5.99
CA GLU A 112 10.93 -15.94 -6.56
C GLU A 112 12.18 -15.41 -7.27
N LYS A 113 12.05 -14.32 -8.03
CA LYS A 113 13.15 -13.72 -8.81
C LYS A 113 14.26 -13.15 -7.94
N HIS A 114 13.89 -12.49 -6.84
CA HIS A 114 14.84 -11.81 -5.96
C HIS A 114 15.19 -12.60 -4.68
N ASP A 115 14.59 -13.78 -4.51
CA ASP A 115 14.76 -14.63 -3.33
C ASP A 115 14.55 -13.90 -1.99
N ILE A 116 13.54 -13.02 -1.94
CA ILE A 116 13.27 -12.14 -0.78
C ILE A 116 12.42 -12.82 0.30
N LEU A 117 12.08 -14.10 0.13
CA LEU A 117 11.18 -14.80 1.06
C LEU A 117 11.74 -14.87 2.50
N PRO A 118 13.04 -15.16 2.72
CA PRO A 118 13.61 -15.15 4.06
C PRO A 118 13.57 -13.76 4.69
N GLU A 119 13.91 -12.74 3.91
CA GLU A 119 13.89 -11.33 4.34
C GLU A 119 12.49 -10.87 4.75
N LEU A 120 11.46 -11.33 4.02
CA LEU A 120 10.08 -10.96 4.27
C LEU A 120 9.48 -11.60 5.53
N VAL A 121 9.87 -12.84 5.86
CA VAL A 121 9.16 -13.66 6.85
C VAL A 121 10.01 -14.09 8.04
N ALA A 122 11.31 -14.30 7.86
CA ALA A 122 12.17 -14.85 8.90
C ALA A 122 13.01 -13.80 9.64
N VAL A 123 13.04 -12.55 9.20
CA VAL A 123 13.80 -11.50 9.91
C VAL A 123 13.02 -10.98 11.11
N GLU A 124 13.66 -10.97 12.28
CA GLU A 124 13.10 -10.40 13.52
C GLU A 124 13.58 -8.97 13.77
N SER A 125 14.85 -8.72 13.43
CA SER A 125 15.60 -7.58 13.94
C SER A 125 16.66 -7.13 12.92
N TRP A 126 17.03 -5.85 12.96
CA TRP A 126 18.11 -5.28 12.17
C TRP A 126 19.03 -4.48 13.08
N ASN A 127 20.33 -4.73 12.98
CA ASN A 127 21.33 -4.06 13.78
C ASN A 127 21.92 -2.85 13.02
N PRO A 128 21.69 -1.61 13.49
CA PRO A 128 22.19 -0.42 12.79
C PRO A 128 23.70 -0.27 12.77
N GLN A 129 24.42 -0.89 13.70
CA GLN A 129 25.88 -0.77 13.81
C GLN A 129 26.59 -1.70 12.83
N THR A 130 26.09 -2.91 12.67
CA THR A 130 26.69 -3.92 11.78
C THR A 130 26.04 -3.91 10.39
N GLY A 131 24.83 -3.36 10.26
CA GLY A 131 24.03 -3.41 9.03
C GLY A 131 23.41 -4.78 8.76
N LEU A 132 23.58 -5.75 9.67
CA LEU A 132 23.15 -7.13 9.49
C LEU A 132 21.72 -7.37 10.00
N LEU A 133 21.06 -8.33 9.36
CA LEU A 133 19.73 -8.82 9.72
C LEU A 133 19.88 -9.98 10.70
N GLU A 134 19.04 -9.97 11.73
CA GLU A 134 18.91 -11.06 12.68
C GLU A 134 17.67 -11.88 12.32
N TYR A 135 17.90 -13.16 12.02
CA TYR A 135 16.87 -14.09 11.58
C TYR A 135 16.38 -14.95 12.73
N ASN A 136 15.14 -15.41 12.64
CA ASN A 136 14.61 -16.46 13.50
C ASN A 136 15.13 -17.83 13.04
N HIS A 137 16.13 -18.35 13.76
CA HIS A 137 16.76 -19.64 13.46
C HIS A 137 15.83 -20.85 13.65
N ASP A 138 14.68 -20.70 14.33
CA ASP A 138 13.69 -21.77 14.46
C ASP A 138 12.91 -22.00 13.16
N ILE A 139 12.87 -20.99 12.27
CA ILE A 139 12.10 -21.00 11.03
C ILE A 139 13.03 -21.09 9.81
N PHE A 140 14.15 -20.39 9.85
CA PHE A 140 15.08 -20.30 8.72
C PHE A 140 16.52 -20.19 9.22
N ASP A 141 17.38 -21.03 8.65
CA ASP A 141 18.81 -20.99 8.91
C ASP A 141 19.51 -20.10 7.86
N PRO A 142 20.07 -18.94 8.27
CA PRO A 142 20.74 -18.02 7.34
C PRO A 142 22.07 -18.55 6.79
N ASP A 143 22.73 -19.48 7.47
CA ASP A 143 24.03 -20.02 7.05
C ASP A 143 23.85 -21.07 5.93
N THR A 144 22.84 -21.93 6.07
CA THR A 144 22.52 -22.97 5.08
C THR A 144 21.49 -22.52 4.03
N ARG A 145 20.78 -21.41 4.29
CA ARG A 145 19.62 -20.92 3.52
C ARG A 145 18.47 -21.93 3.44
N GLU A 146 18.34 -22.78 4.44
CA GLU A 146 17.30 -23.80 4.50
C GLU A 146 16.19 -23.41 5.47
N TRP A 147 14.96 -23.72 5.07
CA TRP A 147 13.81 -23.59 5.96
C TRP A 147 13.75 -24.78 6.89
N ALA A 148 13.50 -24.53 8.17
CA ALA A 148 13.29 -25.59 9.14
C ALA A 148 12.11 -26.49 8.71
N VAL A 149 12.16 -27.75 9.12
CA VAL A 149 11.16 -28.76 8.76
C VAL A 149 10.30 -29.08 9.98
N ASN A 150 8.99 -29.19 9.78
CA ASN A 150 8.08 -29.61 10.84
C ASN A 150 8.40 -31.05 11.27
N LYS A 151 8.76 -31.23 12.54
CA LYS A 151 9.17 -32.53 13.11
C LYS A 151 8.09 -33.62 13.06
N VAL A 152 6.82 -33.25 12.89
CA VAL A 152 5.68 -34.18 12.86
C VAL A 152 5.28 -34.51 11.43
N THR A 153 5.16 -33.52 10.55
CA THR A 153 4.67 -33.72 9.18
C THR A 153 5.78 -33.90 8.15
N GLY A 154 7.03 -33.59 8.49
CA GLY A 154 8.16 -33.61 7.56
C GLY A 154 8.11 -32.51 6.48
N GLN A 155 7.17 -31.56 6.58
CA GLN A 155 7.01 -30.48 5.61
C GLN A 155 7.89 -29.27 5.96
N SER A 156 8.42 -28.60 4.93
CA SER A 156 9.14 -27.33 5.09
C SER A 156 8.25 -26.27 5.73
N LEU A 157 8.81 -25.48 6.66
CA LEU A 157 8.16 -24.32 7.27
C LEU A 157 8.16 -23.08 6.35
N ALA A 158 8.70 -23.20 5.14
CA ALA A 158 8.58 -22.16 4.11
C ALA A 158 7.09 -21.81 3.89
N PRO A 159 6.70 -20.54 4.09
CA PRO A 159 5.32 -20.15 3.89
C PRO A 159 4.96 -20.24 2.40
N SER A 160 3.76 -20.72 2.10
CA SER A 160 3.24 -20.71 0.73
C SER A 160 2.91 -19.28 0.29
N SER A 161 2.77 -19.07 -1.03
CA SER A 161 2.34 -17.79 -1.59
C SER A 161 1.02 -17.29 -1.03
N TRP A 162 0.14 -18.20 -0.59
CA TRP A 162 -1.08 -17.82 0.12
C TRP A 162 -0.81 -16.97 1.36
N ASN A 163 0.23 -17.32 2.13
CA ASN A 163 0.56 -16.71 3.41
C ASN A 163 1.47 -15.48 3.30
N TYR A 164 2.48 -15.50 2.42
CA TYR A 164 3.44 -14.39 2.35
C TYR A 164 2.98 -13.23 1.47
N ILE A 165 2.13 -13.46 0.46
CA ILE A 165 1.68 -12.38 -0.44
C ILE A 165 0.89 -11.28 0.29
N PRO A 166 -0.05 -11.58 1.20
CA PRO A 166 -0.69 -10.54 2.00
C PRO A 166 0.30 -9.72 2.82
N LYS A 167 1.28 -10.39 3.47
CA LYS A 167 2.34 -9.71 4.24
C LYS A 167 3.18 -8.79 3.38
N LEU A 168 3.55 -9.21 2.16
CA LEU A 168 4.29 -8.37 1.23
C LEU A 168 3.46 -7.16 0.78
N ARG A 169 2.18 -7.37 0.47
CA ARG A 169 1.28 -6.29 0.06
C ARG A 169 1.13 -5.23 1.13
N GLU A 170 1.02 -5.61 2.41
CA GLU A 170 0.96 -4.67 3.54
C GLU A 170 2.23 -3.79 3.66
N ARG A 171 3.36 -4.23 3.10
CA ARG A 171 4.60 -3.45 3.10
C ARG A 171 4.72 -2.49 1.93
N ILE A 172 3.88 -2.61 0.90
CA ILE A 172 3.88 -1.78 -0.30
C ILE A 172 2.75 -0.75 -0.18
N GLU A 173 3.10 0.52 -0.23
CA GLU A 173 2.15 1.63 -0.23
C GLU A 173 2.19 2.30 -1.62
N ILE A 174 1.03 2.51 -2.22
CA ILE A 174 0.91 3.18 -3.53
C ILE A 174 -0.13 4.29 -3.39
N THR A 175 0.29 5.54 -3.57
CA THR A 175 -0.57 6.71 -3.46
C THR A 175 -0.50 7.53 -4.74
N LYS A 176 -1.66 7.87 -5.31
CA LYS A 176 -1.74 8.74 -6.48
C LYS A 176 -2.11 10.15 -6.05
N ASN A 177 -1.31 11.14 -6.44
CA ASN A 177 -1.64 12.54 -6.23
C ASN A 177 -2.72 12.98 -7.24
N PRO A 178 -3.91 13.41 -6.79
CA PRO A 178 -5.01 13.78 -7.69
C PRO A 178 -4.78 15.10 -8.45
N GLU A 179 -3.91 15.97 -7.94
CA GLU A 179 -3.60 17.28 -8.56
C GLU A 179 -2.53 17.15 -9.64
N THR A 180 -1.46 16.40 -9.36
CA THR A 180 -0.31 16.27 -10.29
C THR A 180 -0.37 15.02 -11.16
N GLY A 181 -1.18 14.03 -10.78
CA GLY A 181 -1.20 12.72 -11.43
C GLY A 181 0.04 11.85 -11.18
N LEU A 182 1.00 12.34 -10.40
CA LEU A 182 2.18 11.57 -9.96
C LEU A 182 1.78 10.48 -8.97
N ILE A 183 2.62 9.45 -8.88
CA ILE A 183 2.39 8.31 -8.00
C ILE A 183 3.61 8.16 -7.09
N ASP A 184 3.33 8.07 -5.80
CA ASP A 184 4.28 7.73 -4.77
C ASP A 184 4.17 6.23 -4.50
N ILE A 185 5.25 5.50 -4.73
CA ILE A 185 5.36 4.07 -4.42
C ILE A 185 6.38 3.94 -3.30
N ALA A 186 5.99 3.32 -2.19
CA ALA A 186 6.85 3.13 -1.05
C ALA A 186 6.87 1.68 -0.59
N VAL A 187 8.02 1.26 -0.07
CA VAL A 187 8.20 -0.04 0.59
C VAL A 187 8.68 0.19 2.01
N THR A 188 8.10 -0.55 2.95
CA THR A 188 8.51 -0.55 4.34
C THR A 188 9.27 -1.82 4.72
N HIS A 189 10.35 -1.69 5.46
CA HIS A 189 11.11 -2.82 5.98
C HIS A 189 11.87 -2.44 7.26
N ILE A 190 12.23 -3.42 8.09
CA ILE A 190 13.02 -3.16 9.31
C ILE A 190 14.47 -2.78 9.02
N SER A 191 14.96 -3.13 7.83
CA SER A 191 16.25 -2.68 7.29
C SER A 191 16.03 -1.60 6.24
N PRO A 192 16.67 -0.42 6.37
CA PRO A 192 16.52 0.68 5.42
C PRO A 192 17.07 0.32 4.03
N MET A 193 18.13 -0.50 3.97
CA MET A 193 18.74 -0.91 2.70
C MET A 193 17.83 -1.86 1.92
N ILE A 194 17.17 -2.79 2.61
CA ILE A 194 16.20 -3.69 1.97
C ILE A 194 14.98 -2.91 1.46
N ALA A 195 14.46 -1.96 2.24
CA ALA A 195 13.34 -1.13 1.81
C ALA A 195 13.67 -0.42 0.48
N HIS A 196 14.88 0.16 0.38
CA HIS A 196 15.39 0.79 -0.83
C HIS A 196 15.55 -0.21 -2.00
N GLN A 197 16.20 -1.35 -1.75
CA GLN A 197 16.41 -2.37 -2.78
C GLN A 197 15.08 -2.88 -3.35
N TRP A 198 14.11 -3.18 -2.49
CA TRP A 198 12.82 -3.71 -2.89
C TRP A 198 12.01 -2.70 -3.70
N VAL A 199 11.93 -1.43 -3.29
CA VAL A 199 11.18 -0.44 -4.06
C VAL A 199 11.81 -0.21 -5.42
N THR A 200 13.15 -0.11 -5.52
CA THR A 200 13.85 0.02 -6.80
C THR A 200 13.63 -1.21 -7.69
N ALA A 201 13.72 -2.42 -7.11
CA ALA A 201 13.48 -3.66 -7.84
C ALA A 201 12.02 -3.78 -8.33
N LEU A 202 11.03 -3.36 -7.51
CA LEU A 202 9.62 -3.37 -7.90
C LEU A 202 9.36 -2.48 -9.12
N ILE A 203 9.94 -1.28 -9.17
CA ILE A 203 9.79 -0.36 -10.32
C ILE A 203 10.41 -0.94 -11.58
N ASN A 204 11.62 -1.49 -11.47
CA ASN A 204 12.30 -2.11 -12.61
C ASN A 204 11.49 -3.31 -13.13
N ASP A 205 11.02 -4.16 -12.21
CA ASP A 205 10.30 -5.38 -12.57
C ASP A 205 8.92 -5.10 -13.16
N ILE A 206 8.18 -4.09 -12.69
CA ILE A 206 6.89 -3.75 -13.32
C ILE A 206 7.09 -3.18 -14.73
N ASN A 207 8.10 -2.32 -14.92
CA ASN A 207 8.44 -1.79 -16.24
C ASN A 207 8.80 -2.94 -17.21
N ASP A 208 9.64 -3.86 -16.77
CA ASP A 208 10.02 -5.05 -17.54
C ASP A 208 8.83 -5.98 -17.80
N TYR A 209 8.00 -6.24 -16.79
CA TYR A 209 6.84 -7.12 -16.90
C TYR A 209 5.84 -6.61 -17.94
N MET A 210 5.50 -5.31 -17.86
CA MET A 210 4.56 -4.66 -18.77
C MET A 210 5.14 -4.58 -20.19
N ARG A 211 6.44 -4.27 -20.32
CA ARG A 211 7.15 -4.27 -21.60
C ARG A 211 7.09 -5.65 -22.28
N VAL A 212 7.45 -6.71 -21.55
CA VAL A 212 7.47 -8.08 -22.10
C VAL A 212 6.07 -8.54 -22.48
N ARG A 213 5.06 -8.25 -21.64
CA ARG A 213 3.66 -8.57 -21.93
C ARG A 213 3.21 -7.94 -23.25
N ASP A 214 3.49 -6.66 -23.45
CA ASP A 214 3.06 -5.91 -24.63
C ASP A 214 3.81 -6.32 -25.90
N ILE A 215 5.11 -6.66 -25.79
CA ILE A 215 5.86 -7.24 -26.90
C ILE A 215 5.27 -8.59 -27.32
N GLN A 216 4.93 -9.45 -26.35
CA GLN A 216 4.32 -10.75 -26.63
C GLN A 216 2.94 -10.61 -27.27
N GLU A 217 2.11 -9.71 -26.77
CA GLU A 217 0.80 -9.40 -27.36
C GLU A 217 0.94 -8.91 -28.80
N ALA A 218 1.80 -7.92 -29.04
CA ALA A 218 2.04 -7.39 -30.38
C ALA A 218 2.56 -8.45 -31.35
N ASN A 219 3.46 -9.35 -30.91
CA ASN A 219 3.95 -10.45 -31.72
C ASN A 219 2.83 -11.42 -32.12
N ARG A 220 1.97 -11.82 -31.18
CA ARG A 220 0.82 -12.70 -31.47
C ARG A 220 -0.15 -12.03 -32.45
N SER A 221 -0.39 -10.73 -32.30
CA SER A 221 -1.24 -9.98 -33.22
C SER A 221 -0.63 -9.88 -34.62
N ILE A 222 0.67 -9.63 -34.74
CA ILE A 222 1.37 -9.59 -36.03
C ILE A 222 1.29 -10.95 -36.72
N GLU A 223 1.56 -12.04 -36.00
CA GLU A 223 1.48 -13.40 -36.53
C GLU A 223 0.07 -13.73 -37.05
N TYR A 224 -0.96 -13.41 -36.26
CA TYR A 224 -2.35 -13.57 -36.67
C TYR A 224 -2.69 -12.79 -37.95
N LEU A 225 -2.33 -11.50 -38.00
CA LEU A 225 -2.59 -10.65 -39.17
C LEU A 225 -1.83 -11.09 -40.43
N GLN A 226 -0.61 -11.63 -40.27
CA GLN A 226 0.15 -12.19 -41.38
C GLN A 226 -0.53 -13.42 -41.99
N ASN A 227 -1.11 -14.28 -41.16
CA ASN A 227 -1.87 -15.44 -41.62
C ASN A 227 -3.14 -15.01 -42.38
N GLU A 228 -3.90 -14.04 -41.85
CA GLU A 228 -5.10 -13.50 -42.51
C GLU A 228 -4.80 -12.86 -43.89
N ILE A 229 -3.63 -12.21 -44.05
CA ILE A 229 -3.19 -11.67 -45.35
C ILE A 229 -2.92 -12.79 -46.37
N ALA A 230 -2.34 -13.91 -45.92
CA ALA A 230 -2.02 -15.05 -46.78
C ALA A 230 -3.29 -15.76 -47.26
N GLU A 231 -4.33 -15.80 -46.43
CA GLU A 231 -5.62 -16.43 -46.75
C GLU A 231 -6.58 -15.52 -47.52
N SER A 232 -6.45 -14.19 -47.36
CA SER A 232 -7.34 -13.22 -48.03
C SER A 232 -6.93 -12.94 -49.48
N SER A 233 -7.89 -13.03 -50.40
CA SER A 233 -7.74 -12.70 -51.83
C SER A 233 -8.11 -11.26 -52.18
N LEU A 234 -8.68 -10.50 -51.24
CA LEU A 234 -9.17 -9.15 -51.47
C LEU A 234 -8.09 -8.11 -51.15
N THR A 235 -7.66 -7.34 -52.16
CA THR A 235 -6.57 -6.35 -52.05
C THR A 235 -6.87 -5.26 -51.02
N GLU A 236 -8.13 -4.84 -50.91
CA GLU A 236 -8.57 -3.81 -49.98
C GLU A 236 -8.40 -4.24 -48.51
N MET A 237 -8.70 -5.50 -48.18
CA MET A 237 -8.53 -6.05 -46.82
C MET A 237 -7.05 -6.18 -46.44
N ARG A 238 -6.18 -6.50 -47.40
CA ARG A 238 -4.73 -6.54 -47.17
C ARG A 238 -4.19 -5.18 -46.72
N SER A 239 -4.70 -4.09 -47.29
CA SER A 239 -4.27 -2.73 -46.89
C SER A 239 -4.58 -2.42 -45.41
N VAL A 240 -5.75 -2.86 -44.93
CA VAL A 240 -6.16 -2.71 -43.53
C VAL A 240 -5.27 -3.54 -42.62
N PHE A 241 -5.00 -4.80 -42.96
CA PHE A 241 -4.12 -5.67 -42.18
C PHE A 241 -2.68 -5.14 -42.11
N TYR A 242 -2.13 -4.61 -43.21
CA TYR A 242 -0.81 -3.98 -43.17
C TYR A 242 -0.76 -2.77 -42.24
N ASN A 243 -1.81 -1.93 -42.24
CA ASN A 243 -1.89 -0.81 -41.31
C ASN A 243 -1.93 -1.29 -39.84
N LEU A 244 -2.69 -2.35 -39.54
CA LEU A 244 -2.71 -2.95 -38.21
C LEU A 244 -1.35 -3.56 -37.82
N ILE A 245 -0.65 -4.23 -38.74
CA ILE A 245 0.71 -4.74 -38.51
C ILE A 245 1.67 -3.58 -38.23
N GLU A 246 1.57 -2.47 -38.94
CA GLU A 246 2.38 -1.27 -38.69
C GLU A 246 2.15 -0.74 -37.28
N GLN A 247 0.88 -0.62 -36.85
CA GLN A 247 0.53 -0.20 -35.49
C GLN A 247 1.12 -1.13 -34.42
N GLN A 248 0.98 -2.45 -34.58
CA GLN A 248 1.55 -3.42 -33.63
C GLN A 248 3.08 -3.39 -33.63
N THR A 249 3.69 -3.22 -34.80
CA THR A 249 5.15 -3.11 -34.94
C THR A 249 5.67 -1.86 -34.23
N ARG A 250 4.95 -0.73 -34.35
CA ARG A 250 5.25 0.51 -33.62
C ARG A 250 5.14 0.32 -32.10
N LYS A 251 4.05 -0.30 -31.61
CA LYS A 251 3.89 -0.63 -30.17
C LYS A 251 5.07 -1.47 -29.67
N ARG A 252 5.41 -2.55 -30.39
CA ARG A 252 6.55 -3.42 -30.06
C ARG A 252 7.89 -2.68 -30.08
N MET A 253 8.11 -1.81 -31.05
CA MET A 253 9.33 -1.01 -31.14
C MET A 253 9.47 -0.11 -29.91
N PHE A 254 8.42 0.65 -29.55
CA PHE A 254 8.45 1.52 -28.38
C PHE A 254 8.69 0.77 -27.07
N ALA A 255 8.07 -0.40 -26.92
CA ALA A 255 8.32 -1.28 -25.79
C ALA A 255 9.80 -1.68 -25.70
N ASN A 256 10.43 -2.07 -26.81
CA ASN A 256 11.83 -2.52 -26.79
C ASN A 256 12.87 -1.43 -26.47
N VAL A 257 12.59 -0.16 -26.77
CA VAL A 257 13.60 0.91 -26.70
C VAL A 257 13.56 1.74 -25.41
N ARG A 258 12.51 1.60 -24.59
CA ARG A 258 12.32 2.40 -23.37
C ARG A 258 12.45 1.51 -22.12
N PRO A 259 13.46 1.72 -21.26
CA PRO A 259 13.55 1.02 -19.98
C PRO A 259 12.38 1.41 -19.06
N ASP A 260 12.06 2.70 -18.99
CA ASP A 260 10.89 3.25 -18.28
C ASP A 260 9.63 3.12 -19.15
N TYR A 261 9.14 1.89 -19.31
CA TYR A 261 8.06 1.59 -20.25
C TYR A 261 6.70 2.15 -19.81
N VAL A 262 6.33 1.96 -18.54
CA VAL A 262 5.02 2.36 -18.00
C VAL A 262 5.12 3.37 -16.87
N LEU A 263 6.19 3.29 -16.07
CA LEU A 263 6.46 4.22 -14.97
C LEU A 263 7.81 4.88 -15.22
N LYS A 264 7.79 6.21 -15.39
CA LYS A 264 8.99 7.04 -15.49
C LYS A 264 9.38 7.52 -14.10
N VAL A 265 10.60 7.24 -13.68
CA VAL A 265 11.12 7.70 -12.39
C VAL A 265 11.37 9.21 -12.44
N ILE A 266 10.72 9.96 -11.56
CA ILE A 266 10.91 11.41 -11.38
C ILE A 266 11.85 11.67 -10.21
N ASP A 267 11.61 11.00 -9.09
CA ASP A 267 12.47 11.04 -7.91
C ASP A 267 12.84 9.59 -7.52
N PRO A 268 14.12 9.18 -7.69
CA PRO A 268 14.55 7.83 -7.39
C PRO A 268 14.54 7.53 -5.89
N ALA A 269 14.33 6.26 -5.54
CA ALA A 269 14.38 5.84 -4.15
C ALA A 269 15.75 6.05 -3.51
N VAL A 270 15.75 6.41 -2.23
CA VAL A 270 16.95 6.57 -1.41
C VAL A 270 16.86 5.74 -0.13
N THR A 271 18.01 5.36 0.42
CA THR A 271 18.05 4.65 1.70
C THR A 271 17.65 5.61 2.83
N PRO A 272 16.59 5.33 3.60
CA PRO A 272 16.12 6.24 4.63
C PRO A 272 17.06 6.29 5.83
N GLU A 273 17.41 7.50 6.28
CA GLU A 273 18.28 7.71 7.44
C GLU A 273 17.51 7.63 8.78
N SER A 274 16.20 7.88 8.74
CA SER A 274 15.33 7.87 9.92
C SER A 274 14.21 6.85 9.78
N LYS A 275 13.81 6.26 10.91
CA LYS A 275 12.65 5.36 10.96
C LYS A 275 11.34 6.13 10.68
N ASP A 276 10.44 5.49 9.95
CA ASP A 276 9.09 6.01 9.67
C ASP A 276 8.11 5.67 10.81
N SER A 277 8.18 4.44 11.32
CA SER A 277 7.27 3.94 12.37
C SER A 277 7.96 2.99 13.36
N PRO A 278 7.36 2.73 14.54
CA PRO A 278 6.22 3.43 15.13
C PRO A 278 6.59 4.82 15.66
N LYS A 279 5.63 5.75 15.63
CA LYS A 279 5.73 7.08 16.27
C LYS A 279 5.55 6.95 17.78
N ARG A 280 6.57 6.42 18.48
CA ARG A 280 6.54 6.05 19.91
C ARG A 280 6.00 7.15 20.82
N GLY A 281 6.38 8.42 20.58
CA GLY A 281 5.86 9.55 21.34
C GLY A 281 4.34 9.72 21.24
N LEU A 282 3.77 9.55 20.04
CA LEU A 282 2.31 9.60 19.84
C LEU A 282 1.60 8.44 20.54
N ILE A 283 2.20 7.24 20.55
CA ILE A 283 1.64 6.07 21.24
C ILE A 283 1.57 6.30 22.76
N ILE A 284 2.62 6.87 23.35
CA ILE A 284 2.66 7.20 24.78
C ILE A 284 1.64 8.30 25.13
N ILE A 285 1.55 9.35 24.31
CA ILE A 285 0.57 10.43 24.49
C ILE A 285 -0.85 9.86 24.41
N PHE A 286 -1.12 8.98 23.45
CA PHE A 286 -2.41 8.31 23.31
C PHE A 286 -2.73 7.44 24.53
N GLY A 287 -1.77 6.67 25.03
CA GLY A 287 -1.92 5.88 26.26
C GLY A 287 -2.25 6.78 27.47
N ALA A 288 -1.52 7.88 27.65
CA ALA A 288 -1.78 8.84 28.71
C ALA A 288 -3.19 9.45 28.63
N PHE A 289 -3.62 9.83 27.41
CA PHE A 289 -4.96 10.35 27.16
C PHE A 289 -6.04 9.31 27.50
N LEU A 290 -5.85 8.05 27.08
CA LEU A 290 -6.78 6.96 27.36
C LEU A 290 -6.87 6.68 28.87
N GLY A 291 -5.74 6.65 29.57
CA GLY A 291 -5.70 6.48 31.03
C GLY A 291 -6.39 7.62 31.77
N GLY A 292 -6.28 8.85 31.27
CA GLY A 292 -7.02 10.01 31.74
C GLY A 292 -8.53 9.83 31.54
N PHE A 293 -8.95 9.51 30.31
CA PHE A 293 -10.35 9.29 29.97
C PHE A 293 -11.01 8.19 30.82
N VAL A 294 -10.35 7.03 30.94
CA VAL A 294 -10.84 5.91 31.77
C VAL A 294 -10.95 6.33 33.23
N SER A 295 -9.97 7.08 33.75
CA SER A 295 -10.01 7.54 35.15
C SER A 295 -11.17 8.50 35.42
N VAL A 296 -11.41 9.47 34.53
CA VAL A 296 -12.53 10.42 34.62
C VAL A 296 -13.85 9.65 34.61
N PHE A 297 -13.99 8.69 33.68
CA PHE A 297 -15.17 7.85 33.58
C PHE A 297 -15.43 7.05 34.87
N LEU A 298 -14.41 6.38 35.41
CA LEU A 298 -14.52 5.59 36.63
C LEU A 298 -14.83 6.46 37.86
N ILE A 299 -14.24 7.65 37.96
CA ILE A 299 -14.51 8.60 39.05
C ILE A 299 -15.98 9.04 39.01
N VAL A 300 -16.47 9.46 37.83
CA VAL A 300 -17.87 9.92 37.66
C VAL A 300 -18.84 8.76 37.90
N PHE A 301 -18.55 7.58 37.35
CA PHE A 301 -19.39 6.39 37.53
C PHE A 301 -19.47 5.96 39.00
N LYS A 302 -18.35 5.97 39.73
CA LYS A 302 -18.33 5.73 41.17
C LYS A 302 -19.17 6.76 41.93
N GLN A 303 -19.12 8.03 41.54
CA GLN A 303 -19.91 9.09 42.16
C GLN A 303 -21.43 8.90 41.93
N ILE A 304 -21.83 8.39 40.76
CA ILE A 304 -23.24 8.07 40.46
C ILE A 304 -23.73 6.86 41.26
N LEU A 305 -22.92 5.80 41.38
CA LEU A 305 -23.29 4.57 42.09
C LEU A 305 -23.23 4.69 43.61
N MET A 306 -22.27 5.45 44.13
CA MET A 306 -22.14 5.76 45.55
C MET A 306 -22.33 7.27 45.73
N PRO A 307 -23.57 7.79 45.63
CA PRO A 307 -23.81 9.17 46.00
C PRO A 307 -23.49 9.27 47.49
N SER A 308 -22.35 9.86 47.82
CA SER A 308 -22.03 10.23 49.19
C SER A 308 -23.16 11.12 49.69
N THR A 309 -24.03 10.57 50.54
CA THR A 309 -24.95 11.35 51.36
C THR A 309 -24.12 12.41 52.09
N LYS A 310 -24.26 13.66 51.65
CA LYS A 310 -24.00 14.81 52.51
C LYS A 310 -25.33 15.22 53.12
#